data_AF-A0A9Q6EM56-F1
#
_entry.id   AF-A0A9Q6EM56-F1
#
_cell.length_a   1.000
_cell.length_b   1.000
_cell.length_c   1.000
_cell.angle_alpha   90.00
_cell.angle_beta   90.00
_cell.angle_gamma   90.00
#
_symmetry.space_group_name_H-M   'P 1'
#
loop_
_entity.id
_entity.type
_entity.pdbx_description
1 polymer ?
#
loop_
_entity_poly.entity_id
_entity_poly.type
_entity_poly.pdbx_seq_one_letter_code
_entity_poly.pdbx_strand_id
1 'polypeptide(L)'
;MFVPQSKTMNMYYILDEGGNPVSATVEQWGCWLEDAGILRMVDFTQIGEIEISTAFVGLNSHPTSDRKPKLYETAISGGLLDGHSWKYSTKQEAIDGHRQALREVRKTFVMNDAHPALNT
;
A
#
# COMPACT_ATOMS: atom_id res chain seq x y z
N MET A 1 38.17 12.39 -11.83
CA MET A 1 37.29 12.00 -10.72
C MET A 1 35.94 11.68 -11.32
N PHE A 2 35.62 10.39 -11.51
CA PHE A 2 34.30 9.98 -11.98
C PHE A 2 33.34 10.09 -10.80
N VAL A 3 32.39 11.02 -10.86
CA VAL A 3 31.23 10.99 -9.98
C VAL A 3 30.34 9.87 -10.53
N PRO A 4 30.11 8.76 -9.81
CA PRO A 4 29.15 7.78 -10.27
C PRO A 4 27.79 8.48 -10.37
N GLN A 5 27.19 8.48 -11.56
CA GLN A 5 25.82 8.96 -11.71
C GLN A 5 24.96 8.13 -10.77
N SER A 6 24.38 8.78 -9.77
CA SER A 6 23.33 8.20 -8.93
C SER A 6 22.26 7.64 -9.86
N LYS A 7 21.95 6.35 -9.73
CA LYS A 7 20.98 5.66 -10.57
C LYS A 7 19.59 6.18 -10.21
N THR A 8 19.13 7.23 -10.88
CA THR A 8 17.77 7.76 -10.68
C THR A 8 16.77 6.67 -10.99
N MET A 9 16.03 6.22 -9.97
CA MET A 9 14.97 5.24 -10.16
C MET A 9 13.73 5.95 -10.70
N ASN A 10 13.00 5.30 -11.62
CA ASN A 10 11.75 5.86 -12.15
C ASN A 10 10.77 6.16 -11.01
N MET A 11 9.98 7.21 -11.20
CA MET A 11 8.95 7.61 -10.24
C MET A 11 7.65 6.84 -10.43
N TYR A 12 7.36 6.42 -11.67
CA TYR A 12 6.09 5.83 -12.07
C TYR A 12 6.27 4.43 -12.66
N TYR A 13 5.35 3.53 -12.31
CA TYR A 13 5.30 2.14 -12.72
C TYR A 13 3.86 1.69 -12.97
N ILE A 14 3.67 0.82 -13.95
CA ILE A 14 2.38 0.16 -14.25
C ILE A 14 2.55 -1.36 -14.17
N LEU A 15 1.45 -2.11 -14.17
CA LEU A 15 1.50 -3.57 -14.28
C LEU A 15 1.39 -3.99 -15.75
N ASP A 16 2.27 -4.91 -16.18
CA ASP A 16 2.11 -5.61 -17.46
C ASP A 16 1.00 -6.68 -17.40
N GLU A 17 0.75 -7.37 -18.52
CA GLU A 17 -0.25 -8.45 -18.60
C GLU A 17 0.03 -9.63 -17.64
N GLY A 18 1.29 -9.82 -17.26
CA GLY A 18 1.71 -10.82 -16.27
C GLY A 18 1.60 -10.34 -14.82
N GLY A 19 1.17 -9.09 -14.59
CA GLY A 19 1.10 -8.48 -13.26
C GLY A 19 2.45 -8.06 -12.70
N ASN A 20 3.47 -7.86 -13.54
CA ASN A 20 4.79 -7.40 -13.12
C ASN A 20 4.91 -5.88 -13.23
N PRO A 21 5.55 -5.19 -12.28
CA PRO A 21 5.80 -3.77 -12.38
C PRO A 21 6.81 -3.42 -13.48
N VAL A 22 6.41 -2.56 -14.41
CA VAL A 22 7.27 -1.99 -15.45
C VAL A 22 7.32 -0.47 -15.32
N SER A 23 8.47 0.13 -15.63
CA SER A 23 8.65 1.58 -15.57
C SER A 23 7.78 2.29 -16.61
N ALA A 24 7.19 3.42 -16.24
CA ALA A 24 6.30 4.21 -17.07
C ALA A 24 6.63 5.71 -16.99
N THR A 25 6.15 6.48 -17.96
CA THR A 25 6.04 7.94 -17.81
C THR A 25 4.84 8.30 -16.93
N VAL A 26 4.74 9.56 -16.51
CA VAL A 26 3.59 10.02 -15.72
C VAL A 26 2.28 9.93 -16.51
N GLU A 27 2.32 10.16 -17.82
CA GLU A 27 1.16 10.07 -18.72
C GLU A 27 0.70 8.62 -18.87
N GLN A 28 1.65 7.70 -19.10
CA GLN A 28 1.36 6.27 -19.18
C GLN A 28 0.76 5.74 -17.87
N TRP A 29 1.33 6.17 -16.74
CA TRP A 29 0.81 5.81 -15.42
C TRP A 29 -0.57 6.41 -15.15
N GLY A 30 -0.82 7.66 -15.55
CA GLY A 30 -2.12 8.31 -15.42
C GLY A 30 -3.21 7.57 -16.19
N CYS A 31 -3.00 7.34 -17.48
CA CYS A 31 -3.94 6.57 -18.30
C CYS A 31 -4.16 5.16 -17.73
N TRP A 32 -3.09 4.48 -17.34
CA TRP A 32 -3.19 3.15 -16.74
C TRP A 32 -3.99 3.18 -15.43
N LEU A 33 -3.80 4.18 -14.57
CA LEU A 33 -4.47 4.26 -13.28
C LEU A 33 -5.99 4.45 -13.43
N GLU A 34 -6.42 5.20 -14.43
CA GLU A 34 -7.84 5.40 -14.77
C GLU A 34 -8.50 4.07 -15.20
N ASP A 35 -7.79 3.24 -15.97
CA ASP A 35 -8.30 1.96 -16.47
C ASP A 35 -8.09 0.79 -15.50
N ALA A 36 -7.08 0.86 -14.62
CA ALA A 36 -6.60 -0.30 -13.86
C ALA A 36 -7.64 -0.87 -12.90
N GLY A 37 -8.60 -0.08 -12.42
CA GLY A 37 -9.75 -0.56 -11.63
C GLY A 37 -9.39 -1.64 -10.58
N ILE A 38 -9.96 -2.84 -10.73
CA ILE A 38 -9.71 -4.01 -9.87
C ILE A 38 -8.33 -4.66 -10.11
N LEU A 39 -7.73 -4.49 -11.30
CA LEU A 39 -6.45 -5.12 -11.66
C LEU A 39 -5.29 -4.69 -10.75
N ARG A 40 -5.38 -3.48 -10.17
CA ARG A 40 -4.40 -2.99 -9.19
C ARG A 40 -4.63 -3.52 -7.78
N MET A 41 -5.78 -4.11 -7.48
CA MET A 41 -6.13 -4.58 -6.15
C MET A 41 -5.40 -5.89 -5.84
N VAL A 42 -4.69 -5.90 -4.72
CA VAL A 42 -3.99 -7.09 -4.21
C VAL A 42 -4.86 -7.83 -3.22
N ASP A 43 -5.50 -7.10 -2.30
CA ASP A 43 -6.40 -7.65 -1.30
C ASP A 43 -7.32 -6.56 -0.75
N PHE A 44 -8.48 -6.96 -0.22
CA PHE A 44 -9.45 -6.06 0.39
C PHE A 44 -10.21 -6.80 1.49
N THR A 45 -10.30 -6.20 2.68
CA THR A 45 -11.12 -6.72 3.77
C THR A 45 -11.96 -5.59 4.36
N GLN A 46 -13.25 -5.86 4.56
CA GLN A 46 -14.16 -4.96 5.26
C GLN A 46 -14.62 -5.59 6.59
N ILE A 47 -14.56 -4.83 7.68
CA ILE A 47 -15.01 -5.22 9.02
C ILE A 47 -15.91 -4.09 9.56
N GLY A 48 -17.23 -4.23 9.37
CA GLY A 48 -18.17 -3.14 9.65
C GLY A 48 -17.87 -1.94 8.75
N GLU A 49 -17.65 -0.77 9.37
CA GLU A 49 -17.27 0.49 8.70
C GLU A 49 -15.76 0.63 8.45
N ILE A 50 -14.95 -0.38 8.83
CA ILE A 50 -13.50 -0.37 8.61
C ILE A 50 -13.18 -1.07 7.31
N GLU A 51 -12.45 -0.41 6.43
CA GLU A 51 -11.92 -0.97 5.20
C GLU A 51 -10.40 -1.06 5.26
N ILE A 52 -9.86 -2.19 4.85
CA ILE A 52 -8.43 -2.42 4.68
C ILE A 52 -8.22 -2.70 3.20
N SER A 53 -7.59 -1.77 2.49
CA SER A 53 -7.32 -1.90 1.06
C SER A 53 -5.84 -2.09 0.83
N THR A 54 -5.48 -3.11 0.05
CA THR A 54 -4.10 -3.34 -0.39
C THR A 54 -4.07 -3.32 -1.91
N ALA A 55 -3.25 -2.43 -2.48
CA ALA A 55 -3.20 -2.24 -3.92
C ALA A 55 -1.78 -1.93 -4.42
N PHE A 56 -1.56 -2.17 -5.70
CA PHE A 56 -0.48 -1.56 -6.46
C PHE A 56 -0.86 -0.10 -6.75
N VAL A 57 0.01 0.83 -6.33
CA VAL A 57 -0.14 2.27 -6.55
C VAL A 57 0.71 2.73 -7.73
N GLY A 58 1.83 2.06 -7.98
CA GLY A 58 2.73 2.40 -9.09
C GLY A 58 3.55 3.68 -8.88
N LEU A 59 3.39 4.34 -7.73
CA LEU A 59 4.17 5.52 -7.37
C LEU A 59 5.32 5.15 -6.44
N ASN A 60 6.56 5.31 -6.91
CA ASN A 60 7.73 5.07 -6.09
C ASN A 60 7.93 6.20 -5.06
N SER A 61 7.72 5.86 -3.79
CA SER A 61 7.94 6.79 -2.66
C SER A 61 9.42 7.06 -2.32
N HIS A 62 10.37 6.36 -2.94
CA HIS A 62 11.82 6.52 -2.69
C HIS A 62 12.62 6.65 -4.00
N PRO A 63 12.33 7.63 -4.88
CA PRO A 63 12.95 7.70 -6.22
C PRO A 63 14.43 8.09 -6.20
N THR A 64 14.90 8.69 -5.10
CA THR A 64 16.28 9.18 -4.93
C THR A 64 17.20 8.21 -4.18
N SER A 65 16.70 7.04 -3.79
CA SER A 65 17.49 6.05 -3.06
C SER A 65 17.78 4.81 -3.91
N ASP A 66 18.92 4.16 -3.67
CA ASP A 66 19.24 2.84 -4.26
C ASP A 66 18.38 1.68 -3.72
N ARG A 67 17.33 2.00 -2.94
CA ARG A 67 16.41 0.99 -2.39
C ARG A 67 15.41 0.56 -3.46
N LYS A 68 14.92 -0.67 -3.32
CA LYS A 68 13.83 -1.17 -4.18
C LYS A 68 12.62 -0.21 -4.11
N PRO A 69 11.96 0.04 -5.24
CA PRO A 69 10.86 0.99 -5.29
C PRO A 69 9.68 0.42 -4.49
N LYS A 70 9.03 1.27 -3.68
CA LYS A 70 7.84 0.87 -2.93
C LYS A 70 6.59 1.21 -3.71
N LEU A 71 6.04 0.20 -4.39
CA LEU A 71 4.98 0.36 -5.40
C LEU A 71 3.61 -0.12 -4.92
N TYR A 72 3.55 -0.77 -3.76
CA TYR A 72 2.32 -1.28 -3.16
C TYR A 72 2.02 -0.53 -1.87
N GLU A 73 0.74 -0.43 -1.53
CA GLU A 73 0.27 0.20 -0.32
C GLU A 73 -0.85 -0.62 0.31
N THR A 74 -0.80 -0.77 1.64
CA THR A 74 -1.95 -1.15 2.46
C THR A 74 -2.41 0.08 3.21
N ALA A 75 -3.67 0.46 3.05
CA ALA A 75 -4.29 1.59 3.73
C ALA A 75 -5.54 1.14 4.49
N ILE A 76 -5.76 1.75 5.65
CA ILE A 76 -6.95 1.54 6.48
C ILE A 76 -7.79 2.82 6.44
N SER A 77 -9.09 2.66 6.20
CA SER A 77 -10.08 3.73 6.39
C SER A 77 -11.15 3.30 7.39
N GLY A 78 -11.56 4.23 8.24
CA GLY A 78 -12.51 4.01 9.31
C GLY A 78 -11.89 3.41 10.59
N GLY A 79 -12.66 3.47 11.68
CA GLY A 79 -12.26 2.95 12.99
C GLY A 79 -11.08 3.69 13.64
N LEU A 80 -10.42 3.03 14.59
CA LEU A 80 -9.34 3.64 15.38
C LEU A 80 -8.00 3.79 14.61
N LEU A 81 -7.85 3.09 13.49
CA LEU A 81 -6.65 3.14 12.65
C LEU A 81 -6.89 3.87 11.32
N ASP A 82 -7.92 4.72 11.26
CA ASP A 82 -8.20 5.53 10.09
C ASP A 82 -6.96 6.33 9.64
N GLY A 83 -6.72 6.37 8.32
CA GLY A 83 -5.58 7.04 7.71
C GLY A 83 -4.23 6.34 7.87
N HIS A 84 -4.15 5.20 8.58
CA HIS A 84 -2.90 4.44 8.66
C HIS A 84 -2.60 3.76 7.32
N SER A 85 -1.37 3.93 6.82
CA SER A 85 -0.90 3.23 5.63
C SER A 85 0.56 2.79 5.72
N TRP A 86 0.88 1.75 4.95
CA TRP A 86 2.23 1.20 4.83
C TRP A 86 2.52 0.86 3.38
N LYS A 87 3.77 1.10 2.96
CA LYS A 87 4.22 0.90 1.58
C LYS A 87 5.27 -0.20 1.47
N TYR A 88 5.15 -1.01 0.41
CA TYR A 88 5.92 -2.24 0.19
C TYR A 88 6.53 -2.29 -1.22
N SER A 89 7.61 -3.05 -1.37
CA SER A 89 8.33 -3.15 -2.65
C SER A 89 7.82 -4.30 -3.51
N THR A 90 7.22 -5.31 -2.90
CA THR A 90 6.71 -6.50 -3.61
C THR A 90 5.26 -6.80 -3.26
N LYS A 91 4.56 -7.50 -4.17
CA LYS A 91 3.20 -7.98 -3.94
C LYS A 91 3.10 -8.87 -2.70
N GLN A 92 4.09 -9.74 -2.48
CA GLN A 92 4.10 -10.64 -1.32
C GLN A 92 4.23 -9.87 -0.01
N GLU A 93 5.14 -8.89 0.06
CA GLU A 93 5.24 -8.00 1.23
C GLU A 93 3.93 -7.26 1.49
N ALA A 94 3.22 -6.83 0.45
CA ALA A 94 1.93 -6.17 0.58
C ALA A 94 0.83 -7.10 1.14
N ILE A 95 0.81 -8.37 0.73
CA ILE A 95 -0.08 -9.40 1.29
C ILE A 95 0.21 -9.62 2.79
N ASP A 96 1.49 -9.75 3.15
CA ASP A 96 1.88 -9.91 4.56
C ASP A 96 1.56 -8.65 5.39
N GLY A 97 1.72 -7.49 4.76
CA GLY A 97 1.27 -6.20 5.27
C GLY A 97 -0.24 -6.12 5.51
N HIS A 98 -1.05 -6.62 4.59
CA HIS A 98 -2.51 -6.72 4.74
C HIS A 98 -2.88 -7.56 5.97
N ARG A 99 -2.24 -8.73 6.13
CA ARG A 99 -2.45 -9.59 7.30
C ARG A 99 -2.03 -8.91 8.60
N GLN A 100 -0.99 -8.07 8.57
CA GLN A 100 -0.59 -7.27 9.73
C GLN A 100 -1.65 -6.20 10.04
N ALA A 101 -2.13 -5.45 9.05
CA ALA A 101 -3.19 -4.47 9.23
C ALA A 101 -4.44 -5.09 9.85
N LEU A 102 -4.84 -6.27 9.37
CA LEU A 102 -5.93 -7.06 9.97
C LEU A 102 -5.70 -7.38 11.45
N ARG A 103 -4.48 -7.76 11.83
CA ARG A 103 -4.14 -8.03 13.23
C ARG A 103 -4.25 -6.76 14.07
N GLU A 104 -3.77 -5.63 13.58
CA GLU A 104 -3.86 -4.36 14.31
C GLU A 104 -5.31 -3.91 14.49
N VAL A 105 -6.13 -3.94 13.43
CA VAL A 105 -7.57 -3.65 13.52
C VAL A 105 -8.28 -4.61 14.48
N ARG A 106 -7.91 -5.90 14.51
CA ARG A 106 -8.50 -6.84 15.47
C ARG A 106 -8.16 -6.51 16.92
N LYS A 107 -6.94 -6.06 17.21
CA LYS A 107 -6.55 -5.63 18.57
C LYS A 107 -7.37 -4.45 19.05
N THR A 108 -7.77 -3.54 18.16
CA THR A 108 -8.57 -2.38 18.56
C THR A 108 -9.96 -2.76 19.06
N PHE A 109 -10.53 -3.87 18.59
CA PHE A 109 -11.79 -4.39 19.14
C PHE A 109 -11.61 -5.01 20.53
N VAL A 110 -10.56 -5.82 20.72
CA VAL A 110 -10.26 -6.46 22.03
C VAL A 110 -9.99 -5.41 23.12
N MET A 111 -9.31 -4.31 22.77
CA MET A 111 -9.07 -3.21 23.71
C MET A 111 -10.34 -2.43 24.05
N ASN A 112 -11.29 -2.34 23.11
CA ASN A 112 -12.57 -1.69 23.32
C ASN A 112 -13.51 -2.52 24.22
N ASP A 113 -13.45 -3.85 24.13
CA ASP A 113 -14.20 -4.76 25.00
C ASP A 113 -13.59 -4.89 26.40
N ALA A 114 -12.32 -4.53 26.58
CA ALA A 114 -11.62 -4.55 27.87
C ALA A 114 -11.87 -3.29 28.75
N HIS A 115 -12.82 -2.42 28.39
CA HIS A 115 -13.27 -1.31 29.23
C HIS A 115 -14.69 -1.57 29.79
N PRO A 116 -14.85 -2.43 30.82
CA PRO A 116 -16.03 -2.36 31.65
C PRO A 116 -15.95 -1.04 32.43
N ALA A 117 -16.94 -0.18 32.20
CA ALA A 117 -17.30 1.01 32.97
C ALA A 117 -16.41 1.31 34.20
N LEU A 118 -15.71 2.44 34.16
CA LEU A 118 -15.46 3.17 35.40
C LEU A 118 -16.78 3.83 35.80
N ASN A 119 -17.46 3.19 36.76
CA ASN A 119 -18.54 3.76 37.55
C ASN A 119 -18.25 5.22 37.93
N THR A 120 -19.17 6.13 37.61
CA THR A 120 -19.89 6.94 38.63
C THR A 120 -21.14 7.56 38.03
#